data_AF-A0A2W4D0B3-F1
#
_entry.id   AF-A0A2W4D0B3-F1
#
_cell.length_a   1.000
_cell.length_b   1.000
_cell.length_c   1.000
_cell.angle_alpha   90.00
_cell.angle_beta   90.00
_cell.angle_gamma   90.00
#
_symmetry.space_group_name_H-M   'P 1'
#
loop_
_entity.id
_entity.type
_entity.pdbx_description
1 polymer ?
#
loop_
_entity_poly.entity_id
_entity_poly.type
_entity_poly.pdbx_seq_one_letter_code
_entity_poly.pdbx_strand_id
1 'polypeptide(L)' 'MATEVLQTLVRLAIAVIVAGLSACGTVKEKTAPCKRPAELSSYAEDPRQSCGPMHAVNDPAAAFAAIGMN' A
#
# COMPACT_ATOMS: atom_id res chain seq x y z
N MET A 1 33.03 33.15 -25.62
CA MET A 1 31.58 33.45 -25.56
C MET A 1 30.74 32.25 -25.97
N ALA A 2 30.87 31.70 -27.20
CA ALA A 2 30.07 30.54 -27.62
C ALA A 2 30.32 29.25 -26.81
N THR A 3 31.57 29.01 -26.39
CA THR A 3 31.97 27.85 -25.58
C THR A 3 31.42 27.89 -24.16
N GLU A 4 31.47 29.07 -23.53
CA GLU A 4 30.90 29.33 -22.19
C GLU A 4 29.38 29.11 -22.18
N VAL A 5 28.69 29.58 -23.24
CA VAL A 5 27.25 29.39 -23.41
C VAL A 5 26.93 27.92 -23.59
N LEU A 6 27.67 27.19 -24.43
CA LEU A 6 27.47 25.76 -24.64
C LEU A 6 27.68 24.95 -23.35
N GLN A 7 28.73 25.27 -22.59
CA GLN A 7 29.03 24.61 -21.32
C GLN A 7 27.95 24.88 -20.26
N THR A 8 27.41 26.09 -20.24
CA THR A 8 26.31 26.47 -19.34
C THR A 8 25.04 25.70 -19.69
N LEU A 9 24.71 25.58 -20.97
CA LEU A 9 23.55 24.81 -21.45
C LEU A 9 23.66 23.32 -21.12
N VAL A 10 24.86 22.73 -21.29
CA VAL A 10 25.10 21.32 -20.96
C VAL A 10 24.92 21.06 -19.46
N ARG A 11 25.45 21.94 -18.60
CA ARG A 11 25.28 21.84 -17.14
C ARG A 11 23.81 21.94 -16.73
N LEU A 12 23.06 22.86 -17.35
CA LEU A 12 21.64 23.03 -17.10
C LEU A 12 20.86 21.78 -17.50
N ALA A 13 21.15 21.21 -18.68
CA ALA A 13 20.51 19.99 -19.16
C ALA A 13 20.75 18.81 -18.21
N ILE A 14 21.99 18.63 -17.73
CA ILE A 14 22.32 17.58 -16.76
C ILE A 14 21.55 17.78 -15.44
N ALA A 15 21.49 19.00 -14.92
CA ALA A 15 20.76 19.31 -13.69
C ALA A 15 19.26 18.99 -13.81
N VAL A 16 18.64 19.30 -14.95
CA VAL A 16 17.23 19.00 -15.23
C VAL A 16 16.99 17.49 -15.28
N ILE A 17 17.87 16.72 -15.94
CA ILE A 17 17.76 15.27 -16.02
C ILE A 17 17.87 14.64 -14.63
N VAL A 18 18.85 15.05 -13.83
CA VAL A 18 19.05 14.52 -12.46
C VAL A 18 17.85 14.87 -11.57
N ALA A 19 17.31 16.09 -11.65
CA ALA A 19 16.12 16.49 -10.92
C ALA A 19 14.89 15.64 -11.33
N GLY A 20 14.69 15.40 -12.62
CA GLY A 20 13.59 14.57 -13.13
C GLY A 20 13.67 13.11 -12.69
N LEU A 21 14.88 12.54 -12.64
CA LEU A 21 15.10 11.18 -12.14
C LEU A 21 14.94 11.06 -10.62
N SER A 22 15.21 12.14 -9.87
CA SER A 22 14.99 12.19 -8.42
C SER A 22 13.52 12.31 -8.01
N ALA A 23 12.60 12.55 -8.96
CA ALA A 23 11.18 12.70 -8.68
C ALA A 23 10.41 11.37 -8.53
N CYS A 24 11.07 10.21 -8.64
CA CYS A 24 10.44 8.92 -8.36
C CYS A 24 10.53 8.60 -6.86
N GLY A 25 9.63 9.19 -6.08
CA GLY A 25 9.55 8.98 -4.64
C GLY A 25 8.26 9.57 -4.09
N THR A 26 7.14 8.99 -4.53
CA THR A 26 5.77 9.34 -4.12
C THR A 26 5.64 9.56 -2.62
N VAL A 27 4.86 10.56 -2.21
CA VAL A 27 4.35 10.67 -0.84
C VAL A 27 3.76 9.31 -0.48
N LYS A 28 4.37 8.63 0.48
CA LYS A 28 3.79 7.44 1.11
C LYS A 28 2.42 7.89 1.61
N GLU A 29 1.36 7.48 0.93
CA GLU A 29 0.01 7.83 1.32
C GLU A 29 -0.16 7.47 2.79
N LYS A 30 -0.33 8.50 3.61
CA LYS A 30 -0.88 8.33 4.93
C LYS A 30 -2.34 7.93 4.68
N THR A 31 -2.69 6.71 5.08
CA THR A 31 -4.01 6.05 4.97
C THR A 31 -4.31 5.49 3.56
N ALA A 32 -4.52 4.17 3.47
CA ALA A 32 -4.53 3.38 2.23
C ALA A 32 -5.71 3.66 1.26
N PRO A 33 -5.54 3.30 -0.03
CA PRO A 33 -6.55 2.43 -0.66
C PRO A 33 -5.94 1.24 -1.45
N CYS A 34 -6.22 0.04 -0.94
CA CYS A 34 -6.81 -1.11 -1.65
C CYS A 34 -6.54 -1.35 -3.16
N LYS A 35 -5.32 -1.18 -3.71
CA LYS A 35 -5.02 -1.87 -4.98
C LYS A 35 -4.76 -3.35 -4.69
N ARG A 36 -5.86 -4.09 -4.63
CA ARG A 36 -5.94 -5.52 -4.38
C ARG A 36 -5.08 -6.27 -5.42
N PRO A 37 -3.99 -6.95 -5.03
CA PRO A 37 -3.21 -7.74 -5.98
C PRO A 37 -4.05 -8.91 -6.49
N ALA A 38 -4.25 -8.99 -7.81
CA ALA A 38 -5.02 -10.05 -8.47
C ALA A 38 -4.44 -11.45 -8.24
N GLU A 39 -3.14 -11.53 -7.94
CA GLU A 39 -2.41 -12.79 -7.74
C GLU A 39 -2.54 -13.39 -6.34
N LEU A 40 -3.23 -12.72 -5.40
CA LEU A 40 -3.41 -13.26 -4.04
C LEU A 40 -4.62 -14.20 -3.98
N SER A 41 -4.37 -15.46 -3.61
CA SER A 41 -5.40 -16.49 -3.45
C SER A 41 -6.49 -16.14 -2.44
N SER A 42 -6.22 -15.23 -1.50
CA SER A 42 -7.21 -14.67 -0.58
C SER A 42 -8.32 -13.87 -1.27
N TYR A 43 -8.18 -13.60 -2.56
CA TYR A 43 -9.16 -12.90 -3.39
C TYR A 43 -9.75 -13.78 -4.50
N ALA A 44 -9.39 -15.06 -4.56
CA ALA A 44 -10.14 -15.99 -5.38
C ALA A 44 -11.59 -16.04 -4.89
N GLU A 45 -12.53 -16.27 -5.82
CA GLU A 45 -13.92 -16.51 -5.47
C GLU A 45 -13.96 -17.60 -4.40
N ASP A 46 -14.65 -17.33 -3.28
CA ASP A 46 -14.73 -18.30 -2.20
C ASP A 46 -15.49 -19.53 -2.75
N PRO A 47 -14.84 -20.70 -2.88
CA PRO A 47 -15.52 -21.88 -3.41
C PRO A 47 -16.57 -22.41 -2.44
N ARG A 48 -16.63 -21.89 -1.20
CA ARG A 48 -17.64 -22.24 -0.22
C ARG A 48 -18.98 -21.64 -0.66
N GLN A 49 -20.03 -22.45 -0.57
CA GLN A 49 -21.40 -21.97 -0.68
C GLN A 49 -21.68 -20.94 0.42
N SER A 50 -22.75 -20.15 0.27
CA SER A 50 -23.14 -19.15 1.28
C SER A 50 -23.05 -19.77 2.67
N CYS A 51 -22.08 -19.30 3.46
CA CYS A 51 -21.96 -19.69 4.86
C CYS A 51 -23.30 -19.32 5.49
N GLY A 52 -24.01 -20.31 6.03
CA GLY A 52 -25.34 -20.12 6.59
C GLY A 52 -25.40 -19.01 7.65
N PRO A 53 -26.54 -18.80 8.32
CA PRO A 53 -26.68 -17.74 9.30
C PRO A 53 -25.53 -17.77 10.32
N MET A 54 -24.94 -16.60 10.61
CA MET A 54 -23.87 -16.51 11.59
C MET A 54 -24.34 -17.05 12.93
N HIS A 55 -23.53 -17.91 13.54
CA HIS A 55 -23.79 -18.45 14.87
C HIS A 55 -22.74 -17.95 15.86
N ALA A 56 -23.16 -17.61 17.08
CA ALA A 56 -22.25 -17.23 18.13
C ALA A 56 -21.36 -18.43 18.51
N VAL A 57 -20.04 -18.29 18.37
CA VAL A 57 -19.10 -19.37 18.72
C VAL A 57 -18.79 -19.38 20.21
N ASN A 58 -18.86 -18.21 20.87
CA ASN A 58 -18.55 -18.06 22.28
C ASN A 58 -19.76 -17.50 23.03
N ASP A 59 -20.07 -18.09 24.18
CA ASP A 59 -20.85 -17.43 25.22
C ASP A 59 -19.93 -16.41 25.92
N PRO A 60 -20.22 -15.09 25.87
CA PRO A 60 -19.40 -14.08 26.50
C PRO A 60 -19.18 -14.34 27.99
N ALA A 61 -20.20 -14.79 28.72
CA ALA A 61 -20.09 -15.04 30.16
C ALA A 61 -19.10 -16.17 30.45
N ALA A 62 -19.24 -17.31 29.75
CA ALA A 62 -18.29 -18.41 29.84
C ALA A 62 -16.87 -18.01 29.39
N ALA A 63 -16.75 -17.19 28.33
CA ALA A 63 -15.46 -16.73 27.82
C ALA A 63 -14.75 -15.82 28.84
N PHE A 64 -15.47 -14.89 29.45
CA PHE A 64 -14.93 -14.00 30.49
C PHE A 64 -14.52 -14.77 31.74
N ALA A 65 -15.35 -15.72 32.19
CA ALA A 65 -14.99 -16.61 33.29
C ALA A 65 -13.72 -17.43 33.00
N ALA A 66 -13.57 -17.94 31.77
CA ALA A 66 -12.38 -18.70 31.37
C ALA A 66 -11.08 -17.87 31.36
N ILE A 67 -11.16 -16.56 31.11
CA ILE A 67 -10.01 -15.64 31.14
C ILE A 67 -9.88 -14.89 32.48
N GLY A 68 -10.61 -15.31 33.51
CA GLY A 68 -10.52 -14.74 34.86
C GLY A 68 -11.06 -13.31 34.97
N MET A 69 -11.90 -12.90 34.02
CA MET A 69 -12.65 -11.66 34.09
C MET A 69 -14.03 -11.99 34.67
N ASN A 70 -14.23 -11.74 35.95
CA ASN A 70 -15.51 -11.90 36.64
C ASN A 70 -16.02 -10.57 37.20
#